data_AF-H6S0C3-F1
#
_entry.id   AF-H6S0C3-F1
#
_cell.length_a   1.000
_cell.length_b   1.000
_cell.length_c   1.000
_cell.angle_alpha   90.00
_cell.angle_beta   90.00
_cell.angle_gamma   90.00
#
_symmetry.space_group_name_H-M   'P 1'
#
loop_
_entity.id
_entity.type
_entity.pdbx_description
1 polymer ?
#
loop_
_entity_poly.entity_id
_entity_poly.type
_entity_poly.pdbx_seq_one_letter_code
_entity_poly.pdbx_strand_id
1 'polypeptide(L)'
;MALLLVIIPFSYLMYGTLSWLPAVLCLVIGFVLFLLNVIGAGDVKLLAVLMLAVPSSFAIFFLFLTACSGLLIIIIGWLFYRQTIREKGLPYGIAISTGFLTTLLLFN
;
A
#
# COMPACT_ATOMS: atom_id res chain seq x y z
N MET A 1 9.21 10.08 3.60
CA MET A 1 10.45 9.85 4.37
C MET A 1 10.18 9.79 5.87
N ALA A 2 9.39 10.72 6.44
CA ALA A 2 8.98 10.64 7.85
C ALA A 2 8.33 9.29 8.24
N LEU A 3 7.44 8.74 7.39
CA LEU A 3 6.80 7.43 7.62
C LEU A 3 7.79 6.27 7.77
N LEU A 4 8.90 6.29 7.03
CA LEU A 4 9.89 5.20 7.06
C LEU A 4 10.58 5.15 8.43
N LEU A 5 10.87 6.31 9.00
CA LEU A 5 11.47 6.47 10.33
C LEU A 5 10.54 5.98 11.46
N VAL A 6 9.23 6.01 11.25
CA VAL A 6 8.22 5.52 12.21
C VAL A 6 7.93 4.03 12.00
N ILE A 7 7.91 3.55 10.75
CA ILE A 7 7.64 2.14 10.43
C ILE A 7 8.73 1.20 10.97
N ILE A 8 10.00 1.60 10.93
CA ILE A 8 11.11 0.75 11.39
C ILE A 8 10.98 0.38 12.87
N PRO A 9 10.87 1.33 13.83
CA PRO A 9 10.70 0.98 15.23
C PRO A 9 9.35 0.29 15.48
N PHE A 10 8.29 0.64 14.76
CA PHE A 10 6.99 -0.02 14.87
C PHE A 10 7.03 -1.51 14.47
N SER A 11 7.66 -1.81 13.32
CA SER A 11 7.86 -3.19 12.84
C SER A 11 8.73 -4.00 13.78
N TYR A 12 9.78 -3.39 14.33
CA TYR A 12 10.64 -4.04 15.31
C TYR A 12 9.90 -4.34 16.62
N LEU A 13 9.03 -3.43 17.09
CA LEU A 13 8.23 -3.64 18.31
C LEU A 13 7.13 -4.69 18.15
N MET A 14 6.48 -4.75 16.97
CA MET A 14 5.31 -5.62 16.74
C MET A 14 5.70 -7.04 16.34
N TYR A 15 6.68 -7.19 15.45
CA TYR A 15 6.97 -8.48 14.79
C TYR A 15 8.41 -8.97 14.99
N GLY A 16 9.29 -8.17 15.62
CA GLY A 16 10.69 -8.53 15.90
C GLY A 16 11.57 -8.81 14.67
N THR A 17 11.02 -8.68 13.47
CA THR A 17 11.67 -8.98 12.20
C THR A 17 11.21 -7.98 11.14
N LEU A 18 12.14 -7.59 10.27
CA LEU A 18 11.87 -6.69 9.16
C LEU A 18 11.74 -7.51 7.88
N SER A 19 10.60 -7.42 7.19
CA SER A 19 10.36 -8.08 5.91
C SER A 19 10.99 -7.29 4.76
N TRP A 20 12.32 -7.24 4.71
CA TRP A 20 13.05 -6.47 3.70
C TRP A 20 12.89 -7.05 2.28
N LEU A 21 12.81 -8.38 2.15
CA LEU A 21 12.73 -9.08 0.86
C LEU A 21 11.43 -8.77 0.08
N PRO A 22 10.23 -8.89 0.69
CA PRO A 22 8.98 -8.47 0.03
C PRO A 22 8.94 -6.98 -0.27
N ALA A 23 9.45 -6.13 0.63
CA ALA A 23 9.45 -4.69 0.45
C ALA A 23 10.30 -4.24 -0.76
N VAL A 24 11.50 -4.81 -0.92
CA VAL A 24 12.36 -4.53 -2.07
C VAL A 24 11.73 -5.03 -3.36
N LEU A 25 11.17 -6.24 -3.37
CA LEU A 25 10.45 -6.76 -4.55
C LEU A 25 9.28 -5.86 -4.94
N CYS A 26 8.48 -5.43 -3.97
CA CYS A 26 7.35 -4.54 -4.20
C CYS A 26 7.82 -3.17 -4.74
N LEU A 27 8.95 -2.66 -4.23
CA LEU A 27 9.54 -1.41 -4.70
C LEU A 27 10.03 -1.54 -6.15
N VAL A 28 10.71 -2.64 -6.50
CA VAL A 28 11.21 -2.87 -7.88
C VAL A 28 10.04 -3.00 -8.86
N ILE A 29 9.05 -3.84 -8.54
CA ILE A 29 7.86 -4.03 -9.39
C ILE A 29 7.09 -2.72 -9.51
N GLY A 30 6.85 -2.02 -8.39
CA GLY A 30 6.18 -0.74 -8.38
C GLY A 30 6.96 0.33 -9.15
N PHE A 31 8.30 0.30 -9.13
CA PHE A 31 9.14 1.21 -9.88
C PHE A 31 9.02 0.98 -11.40
N VAL A 32 8.96 -0.28 -11.84
CA VAL A 32 8.68 -0.61 -13.25
C VAL A 32 7.29 -0.10 -13.65
N LEU A 33 6.27 -0.28 -12.80
CA LEU A 33 4.92 0.24 -13.04
C LEU A 33 4.85 1.78 -13.07
N PHE A 34 5.68 2.45 -12.25
CA PHE A 34 5.85 3.90 -12.31
C PHE A 34 6.50 4.34 -13.63
N LEU A 35 7.50 3.60 -14.13
CA LEU A 35 8.12 3.86 -15.43
C LEU A 35 7.09 3.78 -16.57
N LEU A 36 6.12 2.87 -16.44
CA LEU A 36 4.98 2.71 -17.35
C LEU A 36 3.87 3.76 -17.13
N ASN A 37 4.06 4.70 -16.20
CA ASN A 37 3.13 5.78 -15.87
C ASN A 37 1.74 5.29 -15.40
N VAL A 38 1.66 4.06 -14.88
CA VAL A 38 0.42 3.44 -14.41
C VAL A 38 0.11 3.82 -12.96
N ILE A 39 1.14 3.98 -12.13
CA ILE A 39 1.04 4.29 -10.70
C ILE A 39 1.95 5.48 -10.37
N GLY A 40 1.52 6.35 -9.45
CA GLY A 40 2.34 7.46 -8.97
C GLY A 40 3.52 7.00 -8.12
N ALA A 41 4.68 7.65 -8.27
CA ALA A 41 5.88 7.35 -7.46
C ALA A 41 5.64 7.46 -5.93
N GLY A 42 4.67 8.29 -5.52
CA GLY A 42 4.25 8.39 -4.12
C GLY A 42 3.62 7.10 -3.60
N ASP A 43 2.71 6.51 -4.35
CA ASP A 43 1.97 5.30 -3.96
C ASP A 43 2.89 4.08 -3.88
N VAL A 44 3.82 3.94 -4.84
CA VAL A 44 4.86 2.88 -4.81
C VAL A 44 5.69 2.98 -3.54
N LYS A 45 6.13 4.20 -3.19
CA LYS A 45 6.94 4.44 -2.00
C LYS A 45 6.17 4.15 -0.72
N LEU A 46 4.89 4.53 -0.66
CA LEU A 46 4.01 4.23 0.47
C LEU A 46 3.84 2.71 0.63
N LEU A 47 3.49 2.03 -0.46
CA LEU A 47 3.26 0.59 -0.48
C LEU A 47 4.51 -0.18 -0.03
N ALA A 48 5.69 0.19 -0.54
CA ALA A 48 6.96 -0.43 -0.16
C ALA A 48 7.31 -0.23 1.32
N VAL A 49 7.05 0.96 1.87
CA VAL A 49 7.28 1.24 3.31
C VAL A 49 6.33 0.42 4.18
N LEU A 50 5.05 0.32 3.81
CA LEU A 50 4.08 -0.48 4.54
C LEU A 50 4.40 -1.98 4.47
N MET A 51 4.86 -2.46 3.31
CA MET A 51 5.29 -3.84 3.11
C MET A 51 6.43 -4.25 4.06
N LEU A 52 7.29 -3.30 4.45
CA LEU A 52 8.38 -3.51 5.39
C LEU A 52 7.86 -3.88 6.79
N ALA A 53 6.69 -3.35 7.16
CA ALA A 53 6.05 -3.58 8.45
C ALA A 53 5.16 -4.84 8.49
N VAL A 54 4.87 -5.47 7.34
CA VAL A 54 4.05 -6.68 7.24
C VAL A 54 4.95 -7.92 7.19
N PRO A 55 4.67 -8.98 7.96
CA PRO A 55 5.40 -10.25 7.86
C PRO A 55 5.32 -10.85 6.43
N SER A 56 6.38 -11.50 5.98
CA SER A 56 6.46 -12.06 4.62
C SER A 56 5.36 -13.07 4.29
N SER A 57 4.85 -13.80 5.29
CA SER A 57 3.72 -14.72 5.14
C SER A 57 2.41 -14.02 4.76
N PHE A 58 2.23 -12.77 5.19
CA PHE A 58 0.99 -12.00 5.00
C PHE A 58 1.12 -10.93 3.91
N ALA A 59 2.29 -10.82 3.28
CA ALA A 59 2.56 -9.93 2.15
C ALA A 59 1.50 -10.02 1.03
N ILE A 60 1.09 -11.24 0.68
CA ILE A 60 0.08 -11.49 -0.37
C ILE A 60 -1.31 -11.05 0.09
N PHE A 61 -1.66 -11.30 1.36
CA PHE A 61 -2.93 -10.83 1.93
C PHE A 61 -3.00 -9.31 1.97
N PHE A 62 -1.90 -8.65 2.33
CA PHE A 62 -1.81 -7.18 2.28
C PHE A 62 -2.10 -6.64 0.88
N LEU A 63 -1.41 -7.16 -0.15
CA LEU A 63 -1.66 -6.75 -1.53
C LEU A 63 -3.10 -7.02 -1.97
N PHE A 64 -3.65 -8.18 -1.57
CA PHE A 64 -5.03 -8.53 -1.89
C PHE A 64 -6.05 -7.60 -1.23
N LEU A 65 -5.89 -7.26 0.06
CA LEU A 65 -6.78 -6.32 0.75
C LEU A 65 -6.62 -4.89 0.22
N THR A 66 -5.41 -4.47 -0.12
CA THR A 66 -5.18 -3.18 -0.79
C THR A 66 -5.84 -3.14 -2.17
N ALA A 67 -5.76 -4.22 -2.95
CA ALA A 67 -6.45 -4.32 -4.24
C ALA A 67 -7.98 -4.30 -4.07
N CYS A 68 -8.52 -5.01 -3.08
CA CYS A 68 -9.94 -5.01 -2.76
C CYS A 68 -10.43 -3.61 -2.33
N SER A 69 -9.67 -2.94 -1.45
CA SER A 69 -9.94 -1.56 -1.04
C SER A 69 -9.90 -0.60 -2.24
N GLY A 70 -8.91 -0.78 -3.12
CA GLY A 70 -8.78 0.02 -4.35
C GLY A 70 -9.96 -0.19 -5.30
N LEU A 71 -10.40 -1.43 -5.46
CA LEU A 71 -11.57 -1.78 -6.28
C LEU A 71 -12.85 -1.13 -5.73
N LEU A 72 -13.07 -1.18 -4.40
CA LEU A 72 -14.20 -0.52 -3.77
C LEU A 72 -14.19 0.99 -4.02
N ILE A 73 -13.03 1.64 -3.90
CA ILE A 73 -12.90 3.08 -4.17
C ILE A 73 -13.17 3.39 -5.64
N ILE A 74 -12.74 2.52 -6.57
CA ILE A 74 -13.07 2.66 -8.00
C ILE A 74 -14.57 2.56 -8.23
N ILE A 75 -15.25 1.56 -7.63
CA ILE A 75 -16.70 1.36 -7.77
C ILE A 75 -17.48 2.57 -7.23
N ILE A 76 -17.17 3.00 -6.00
CA ILE A 76 -17.84 4.14 -5.34
C ILE A 76 -17.55 5.44 -6.11
N GLY A 77 -16.30 5.64 -6.49
CA GLY A 77 -15.83 6.80 -7.22
C GLY A 77 -16.46 6.93 -8.60
N TRP A 78 -16.64 5.82 -9.30
CA TRP A 78 -17.32 5.78 -10.59
C TRP A 78 -18.81 6.10 -10.47
N LEU A 79 -19.48 5.64 -9.41
CA LEU A 79 -20.92 5.82 -9.18
C LEU A 79 -21.29 7.25 -8.76
N PHE A 80 -20.50 7.90 -7.89
CA PHE A 80 -20.85 9.19 -7.29
C PHE A 80 -19.99 10.39 -7.74
N TYR A 81 -18.70 10.19 -8.06
CA TYR A 81 -17.72 11.28 -8.16
C TYR A 81 -16.85 11.20 -9.43
N ARG A 82 -17.46 10.79 -10.55
CA ARG A 82 -16.78 10.58 -11.84
C ARG A 82 -16.00 11.81 -12.33
N GLN A 83 -16.51 13.02 -12.07
CA GLN A 83 -15.87 14.29 -12.45
C GLN A 83 -14.62 14.58 -11.60
N THR A 84 -14.72 14.43 -10.27
CA THR A 84 -13.61 14.61 -9.32
C THR A 84 -12.47 13.64 -9.57
N ILE A 85 -12.77 12.37 -9.89
CA ILE A 85 -11.74 11.36 -10.19
C ILE A 85 -10.96 11.74 -11.46
N ARG A 86 -11.63 12.31 -12.46
CA ARG A 86 -10.99 12.72 -13.70
C ARG A 86 -10.04 13.91 -13.52
N GLU A 87 -10.35 14.81 -12.60
CA GLU A 87 -9.54 16.03 -12.35
C GLU A 87 -8.42 15.83 -11.33
N LYS A 88 -8.66 15.04 -10.27
CA LYS A 88 -7.73 14.90 -9.14
C LYS A 88 -7.08 13.51 -9.02
N GLY A 89 -7.50 12.56 -9.84
CA GLY A 89 -7.07 11.17 -9.75
C GLY A 89 -7.76 10.41 -8.60
N LEU A 90 -7.56 9.09 -8.58
CA LEU A 90 -8.03 8.23 -7.49
C LEU A 90 -7.13 8.42 -6.26
N PRO A 91 -7.69 8.56 -5.05
CA PRO A 91 -6.91 8.66 -3.83
C PRO A 91 -6.38 7.28 -3.39
N TYR A 92 -5.41 6.75 -4.13
CA TYR A 92 -4.80 5.43 -3.92
C TYR A 92 -4.19 5.26 -2.51
N GLY A 93 -3.62 6.33 -1.94
CA GLY A 93 -3.09 6.30 -0.58
C GLY A 93 -4.13 5.88 0.48
N ILE A 94 -5.41 6.18 0.27
CA ILE A 94 -6.50 5.73 1.16
C ILE A 94 -6.66 4.22 1.06
N ALA A 95 -6.71 3.67 -0.17
CA ALA A 95 -6.81 2.24 -0.42
C ALA A 95 -5.66 1.44 0.22
N ILE A 96 -4.44 1.96 0.08
CA ILE A 96 -3.24 1.32 0.60
C ILE A 96 -3.25 1.34 2.13
N SER A 97 -3.61 2.48 2.73
CA SER A 97 -3.68 2.63 4.19
C SER A 97 -4.78 1.76 4.80
N THR A 98 -5.95 1.69 4.18
CA THR A 98 -7.06 0.84 4.66
C THR A 98 -6.70 -0.64 4.51
N GLY A 99 -6.09 -1.04 3.40
CA GLY A 99 -5.59 -2.41 3.20
C GLY A 99 -4.54 -2.81 4.24
N PHE A 100 -3.67 -1.87 4.62
CA PHE A 100 -2.69 -2.10 5.68
C PHE A 100 -3.33 -2.25 7.05
N LEU A 101 -4.20 -1.32 7.43
CA LEU A 101 -4.88 -1.36 8.73
C LEU A 101 -5.72 -2.62 8.91
N THR A 102 -6.43 -3.03 7.86
CA THR A 102 -7.23 -4.26 7.88
C THR A 102 -6.34 -5.51 7.97
N THR A 103 -5.21 -5.54 7.28
CA THR A 103 -4.21 -6.61 7.42
C THR A 103 -3.65 -6.66 8.84
N LEU A 104 -3.28 -5.50 9.40
CA LEU A 104 -2.77 -5.41 10.77
C LEU A 104 -3.81 -5.89 11.78
N LEU A 105 -5.08 -5.48 11.65
CA LEU A 105 -6.17 -5.92 12.54
C LEU A 105 -6.47 -7.42 12.45
N LEU A 106 -6.23 -8.05 11.31
CA LEU A 106 -6.50 -9.47 11.11
C LEU A 106 -5.37 -10.37 11.63
N PHE A 107 -4.13 -9.86 11.66
CA PHE A 107 -2.91 -10.63 11.95
C PHE A 107 -2.13 -10.13 13.18
N ASN A 108 -2.75 -9.28 14.01
CA ASN A 108 -2.28 -8.88 15.34
C ASN A 108 -3.09 -9.61 16.41
#